data_AF-A0A927Y930-F1
#
_entry.id   AF-A0A927Y930-F1
#
_cell.length_a   1.000
_cell.length_b   1.000
_cell.length_c   1.000
_cell.angle_alpha   90.00
_cell.angle_beta   90.00
_cell.angle_gamma   90.00
#
_symmetry.space_group_name_H-M   'P 1'
#
loop_
_entity.id
_entity.type
_entity.pdbx_description
1 polymer ?
#
loop_
_entity_poly.entity_id
_entity_poly.type
_entity_poly.pdbx_seq_one_letter_code
_entity_poly.pdbx_strand_id
1 'polypeptide(L)'
;MTENEAKKIVQDLYAKEELFVMLSVARANMMNGKSVPYIGKKESGETSLFVFTSYERAKECMDECGYEVLDGVYTIGRIEKTDKYRNLHTMFCIALAMGVAHVEFDMGSEDSFGCNIQWFLQANDLKQDAVSVLLSEEEMKKVMSNEMGIPARMNPIDIYQFSNPYKVSEERASAIIHHIFTAEEGATYGEFYDTFYEKETLHENCFVANYLNTKLIPMAMQKEKPEDVEGFRKVNSVIQLAVWNRLFEQGVFTLTDRETGELYVNDNSIYVLYTDLFKYMGKFNYSRLNSRNDLLQLIKERGAERLVVTDGPYGMIVIEKSVWEDA
;
A
#
# COMPACT_ATOMS: atom_id res chain seq x y z
N MET A 1 -30.80 -24.20 14.01
CA MET A 1 -31.33 -23.29 12.98
C MET A 1 -32.16 -24.08 12.00
N THR A 2 -33.38 -23.64 11.72
CA THR A 2 -34.26 -24.22 10.69
C THR A 2 -33.94 -23.64 9.31
N GLU A 3 -34.37 -24.29 8.22
CA GLU A 3 -34.18 -23.78 6.86
C GLU A 3 -34.84 -22.41 6.64
N ASN A 4 -36.01 -22.19 7.23
CA ASN A 4 -36.72 -20.90 7.16
C ASN A 4 -35.97 -19.78 7.89
N GLU A 5 -35.35 -20.09 9.04
CA GLU A 5 -34.50 -19.14 9.77
C GLU A 5 -33.26 -18.78 8.94
N ALA A 6 -32.58 -19.77 8.37
CA ALA A 6 -31.41 -19.56 7.52
C ALA A 6 -31.75 -18.73 6.27
N LYS A 7 -32.89 -19.03 5.62
CA LYS A 7 -33.37 -18.27 4.46
C LYS A 7 -33.61 -16.81 4.82
N LYS A 8 -34.23 -16.53 5.97
CA LYS A 8 -34.47 -15.17 6.43
C LYS A 8 -33.16 -14.41 6.67
N ILE A 9 -32.17 -15.03 7.31
CA ILE A 9 -30.85 -14.41 7.53
C ILE A 9 -30.22 -13.97 6.21
N VAL A 10 -30.22 -14.86 5.21
CA VAL A 10 -29.65 -14.56 3.89
C VAL A 10 -30.42 -13.46 3.14
N GLN A 11 -31.74 -13.42 3.28
CA GLN A 11 -32.56 -12.36 2.72
C GLN A 11 -32.29 -11.01 3.40
N ASP A 12 -32.14 -11.01 4.71
CA ASP A 12 -31.79 -9.81 5.48
C ASP A 12 -30.38 -9.31 5.12
N LEU A 13 -29.42 -10.21 4.90
CA LEU A 13 -28.07 -9.89 4.42
C LEU A 13 -28.07 -9.28 3.02
N TYR A 14 -28.80 -9.89 2.07
CA TYR A 14 -28.93 -9.34 0.71
C TYR A 14 -29.70 -8.02 0.67
N ALA A 15 -30.59 -7.79 1.63
CA ALA A 15 -31.38 -6.57 1.70
C ALA A 15 -30.55 -5.34 2.08
N LYS A 16 -29.40 -5.50 2.77
CA LYS A 16 -28.54 -4.40 3.24
C LYS A 16 -28.05 -3.51 2.08
N GLU A 17 -28.06 -2.20 2.31
CA GLU A 17 -27.61 -1.20 1.33
C GLU A 17 -26.09 -1.24 1.12
N GLU A 18 -25.34 -1.54 2.18
CA GLU A 18 -23.90 -1.71 2.13
C GLU A 18 -23.44 -2.92 2.95
N LEU A 19 -22.35 -3.52 2.49
CA LEU A 19 -21.62 -4.58 3.15
C LEU A 19 -20.12 -4.33 2.98
N PHE A 20 -19.31 -5.03 3.76
CA PHE A 20 -17.87 -4.96 3.71
C PHE A 20 -17.29 -6.30 3.29
N VAL A 21 -16.16 -6.29 2.59
CA VAL A 21 -15.52 -7.51 2.08
C VAL A 21 -14.04 -7.46 2.37
N MET A 22 -13.46 -8.58 2.77
CA MET A 22 -12.01 -8.68 2.81
C MET A 22 -11.44 -8.65 1.39
N LEU A 23 -10.37 -7.90 1.20
CA LEU A 23 -9.63 -7.79 -0.05
C LEU A 23 -8.26 -8.46 0.09
N SER A 24 -7.67 -8.82 -1.04
CA SER A 24 -6.38 -9.50 -1.08
C SER A 24 -5.23 -8.52 -0.87
N VAL A 25 -4.52 -8.63 0.25
CA VAL A 25 -3.27 -7.86 0.50
C VAL A 25 -2.27 -8.06 -0.62
N ALA A 26 -2.04 -9.31 -1.03
CA ALA A 26 -1.07 -9.66 -2.07
C ALA A 26 -1.41 -9.12 -3.47
N ARG A 27 -2.65 -8.70 -3.71
CA ARG A 27 -3.11 -8.12 -4.98
C ARG A 27 -3.49 -6.65 -4.85
N ALA A 28 -3.22 -6.04 -3.71
CA ALA A 28 -3.52 -4.64 -3.48
C ALA A 28 -2.56 -3.74 -4.26
N ASN A 29 -3.14 -2.75 -4.92
CA ASN A 29 -2.44 -1.60 -5.45
C ASN A 29 -2.60 -0.44 -4.46
N MET A 30 -1.63 -0.31 -3.55
CA MET A 30 -1.63 0.73 -2.53
C MET A 30 -1.25 2.11 -3.08
N MET A 31 -0.84 2.25 -4.34
CA MET A 31 -0.70 3.58 -4.94
C MET A 31 -2.06 4.25 -5.18
N ASN A 32 -3.09 3.46 -5.46
CA ASN A 32 -4.44 3.97 -5.75
C ASN A 32 -5.54 3.41 -4.85
N GLY A 33 -5.17 2.67 -3.79
CA GLY A 33 -6.09 2.16 -2.79
C GLY A 33 -7.07 1.12 -3.33
N LYS A 34 -6.66 0.28 -4.29
CA LYS A 34 -7.55 -0.73 -4.88
C LYS A 34 -7.04 -2.13 -4.61
N SER A 35 -7.95 -3.05 -4.38
CA SER A 35 -7.63 -4.48 -4.37
C SER A 35 -8.82 -5.28 -4.89
N VAL A 36 -8.78 -6.60 -4.81
CA VAL A 36 -9.84 -7.51 -5.22
C VAL A 36 -10.30 -8.35 -4.02
N PRO A 37 -11.57 -8.77 -3.96
CA PRO A 37 -12.06 -9.71 -2.96
C PRO A 37 -11.09 -10.88 -2.70
N TYR A 38 -10.80 -11.09 -1.42
CA TYR A 38 -9.97 -12.19 -0.96
C TYR A 38 -10.75 -13.50 -1.04
N ILE A 39 -10.11 -14.52 -1.62
CA ILE A 39 -10.63 -15.88 -1.65
C ILE A 39 -9.73 -16.69 -0.73
N GLY A 40 -10.24 -17.01 0.46
CA GLY A 40 -9.52 -17.84 1.43
C GLY A 40 -9.70 -19.31 1.12
N LYS A 41 -8.72 -20.13 1.52
CA LYS A 41 -8.80 -21.59 1.45
C LYS A 41 -8.89 -22.14 2.86
N LYS A 42 -9.96 -22.87 3.14
CA LYS A 42 -10.14 -23.60 4.39
C LYS A 42 -9.22 -24.81 4.44
N GLU A 43 -8.98 -25.36 5.64
CA GLU A 43 -8.21 -26.60 5.82
C GLU A 43 -8.82 -27.79 5.05
N SER A 44 -10.14 -27.81 4.90
CA SER A 44 -10.88 -28.78 4.07
C SER A 44 -10.56 -28.70 2.58
N GLY A 45 -9.81 -27.68 2.15
CA GLY A 45 -9.47 -27.41 0.76
C GLY A 45 -10.50 -26.55 0.02
N GLU A 46 -11.67 -26.32 0.61
CA GLU A 46 -12.72 -25.47 0.06
C GLU A 46 -12.30 -23.99 0.07
N THR A 47 -12.74 -23.26 -0.94
CA THR A 47 -12.52 -21.81 -1.02
C THR A 47 -13.76 -21.04 -0.60
N SER A 48 -13.56 -19.89 0.03
CA SER A 48 -14.65 -19.04 0.51
C SER A 48 -14.35 -17.56 0.35
N LEU A 49 -15.41 -16.79 0.14
CA LEU A 49 -15.40 -15.33 0.32
C LEU A 49 -15.75 -14.97 1.75
N PHE A 50 -15.30 -13.79 2.21
CA PHE A 50 -15.61 -13.26 3.54
C PHE A 50 -16.29 -11.91 3.39
N VAL A 51 -17.51 -11.82 3.91
CA VAL A 51 -18.38 -10.65 3.82
C VAL A 51 -18.82 -10.25 5.23
N PHE A 52 -18.94 -8.97 5.50
CA PHE A 52 -19.18 -8.45 6.83
C PHE A 52 -20.27 -7.38 6.79
N THR A 53 -21.05 -7.32 7.86
CA THR A 53 -22.15 -6.35 7.99
C THR A 53 -21.68 -4.98 8.47
N SER A 54 -20.43 -4.87 8.95
CA SER A 54 -19.77 -3.61 9.32
C SER A 54 -18.27 -3.67 9.06
N TYR A 55 -17.64 -2.49 8.99
CA TYR A 55 -16.19 -2.37 8.84
C TYR A 55 -15.45 -2.86 10.08
N GLU A 56 -15.99 -2.57 11.26
CA GLU A 56 -15.42 -2.95 12.57
C GLU A 56 -15.34 -4.47 12.72
N ARG A 57 -16.41 -5.20 12.36
CA ARG A 57 -16.39 -6.68 12.35
C ARG A 57 -15.34 -7.24 11.39
N ALA A 58 -15.19 -6.63 10.21
CA ALA A 58 -14.17 -7.05 9.26
C ALA A 58 -12.75 -6.83 9.82
N LYS A 59 -12.50 -5.72 10.52
CA LYS A 59 -11.22 -5.45 11.18
C LYS A 59 -10.93 -6.45 12.29
N GLU A 60 -11.88 -6.68 13.19
CA GLU A 60 -11.75 -7.64 14.29
C GLU A 60 -11.40 -9.04 13.75
N CYS A 61 -12.11 -9.49 12.71
CA CYS A 61 -11.82 -10.74 12.04
C CYS A 61 -10.40 -10.77 11.43
N MET A 62 -9.93 -9.67 10.83
CA MET A 62 -8.58 -9.59 10.29
C MET A 62 -7.52 -9.73 11.39
N ASP A 63 -7.71 -9.03 12.51
CA ASP A 63 -6.80 -9.06 13.66
C ASP A 63 -6.75 -10.45 14.31
N GLU A 64 -7.92 -11.06 14.59
CA GLU A 64 -8.02 -12.37 15.26
C GLU A 64 -7.46 -13.52 14.41
N CYS A 65 -7.65 -13.44 13.09
CA CYS A 65 -7.13 -14.45 12.16
C CYS A 65 -5.69 -14.18 11.72
N GLY A 66 -5.06 -13.10 12.18
CA GLY A 66 -3.68 -12.74 11.85
C GLY A 66 -3.48 -12.40 10.37
N TYR A 67 -4.49 -11.85 9.70
CA TYR A 67 -4.33 -11.33 8.35
C TYR A 67 -3.41 -10.10 8.36
N GLU A 68 -2.58 -9.99 7.33
CA GLU A 68 -1.60 -8.92 7.27
C GLU A 68 -2.25 -7.54 7.10
N VAL A 69 -1.75 -6.58 7.88
CA VAL A 69 -2.12 -5.16 7.82
C VAL A 69 -0.87 -4.41 7.39
N LEU A 70 -0.92 -3.76 6.23
CA LEU A 70 0.22 -3.04 5.67
C LEU A 70 0.20 -1.61 6.19
N ASP A 71 1.18 -1.27 7.03
CA ASP A 71 1.31 0.08 7.59
C ASP A 71 0.02 0.65 8.20
N GLY A 72 -0.70 -0.18 8.96
CA GLY A 72 -1.98 0.16 9.57
C GLY A 72 -3.19 0.16 8.61
N VAL A 73 -2.99 -0.13 7.32
CA VAL A 73 -4.06 -0.21 6.32
C VAL A 73 -4.67 -1.60 6.28
N TYR A 74 -5.91 -1.70 6.73
CA TYR A 74 -6.75 -2.89 6.59
C TYR A 74 -7.27 -2.98 5.15
N THR A 75 -7.05 -4.11 4.49
CA THR A 75 -7.52 -4.33 3.11
C THR A 75 -8.98 -4.77 3.11
N ILE A 76 -9.87 -3.84 3.46
CA ILE A 76 -11.32 -4.06 3.50
C ILE A 76 -11.97 -3.15 2.46
N GLY A 77 -12.82 -3.70 1.62
CA GLY A 77 -13.61 -2.96 0.64
C GLY A 77 -15.03 -2.73 1.13
N ARG A 78 -15.64 -1.63 0.70
CA ARG A 78 -17.09 -1.42 0.83
C ARG A 78 -17.76 -1.79 -0.47
N ILE A 79 -18.83 -2.57 -0.40
CA ILE A 79 -19.72 -2.86 -1.53
C ILE A 79 -21.10 -2.28 -1.26
N GLU A 80 -21.67 -1.66 -2.28
CA GLU A 80 -23.00 -1.08 -2.25
C GLU A 80 -23.94 -1.95 -3.08
N LYS A 81 -25.16 -2.17 -2.59
CA LYS A 81 -26.19 -2.96 -3.28
C LYS A 81 -26.52 -2.43 -4.66
N THR A 82 -26.45 -1.10 -4.83
CA THR A 82 -26.73 -0.40 -6.08
C THR A 82 -25.56 -0.41 -7.07
N ASP A 83 -24.34 -0.80 -6.68
CA ASP A 83 -23.20 -0.86 -7.61
C ASP A 83 -23.43 -1.98 -8.63
N LYS A 84 -23.35 -1.66 -9.92
CA LYS A 84 -23.63 -2.62 -11.01
C LYS A 84 -22.58 -3.73 -11.15
N TYR A 85 -21.34 -3.49 -10.75
CA TYR A 85 -20.19 -4.35 -11.04
C TYR A 85 -19.54 -4.95 -9.78
N ARG A 86 -19.83 -4.39 -8.60
CA ARG A 86 -19.18 -4.73 -7.33
C ARG A 86 -20.16 -5.13 -6.23
N ASN A 87 -21.46 -5.21 -6.52
CA ASN A 87 -22.43 -5.71 -5.55
C ASN A 87 -22.24 -7.21 -5.23
N LEU A 88 -22.91 -7.66 -4.17
CA LEU A 88 -22.84 -9.03 -3.67
C LEU A 88 -23.22 -10.08 -4.73
N HIS A 89 -24.27 -9.83 -5.51
CA HIS A 89 -24.75 -10.76 -6.55
C HIS A 89 -23.72 -10.95 -7.66
N THR A 90 -23.14 -9.85 -8.15
CA THR A 90 -22.10 -9.86 -9.20
C THR A 90 -20.84 -10.59 -8.69
N MET A 91 -20.42 -10.27 -7.47
CA MET A 91 -19.28 -10.93 -6.82
C MET A 91 -19.51 -12.44 -6.71
N PHE A 92 -20.70 -12.88 -6.32
CA PHE A 92 -21.07 -14.30 -6.22
C PHE A 92 -21.12 -15.01 -7.58
N CYS A 93 -21.63 -14.36 -8.62
CA CYS A 93 -21.60 -14.91 -9.98
C CYS A 93 -20.16 -15.10 -10.48
N ILE A 94 -19.28 -14.13 -10.22
CA ILE A 94 -17.84 -14.25 -10.53
C ILE A 94 -17.21 -15.37 -9.69
N ALA A 95 -17.51 -15.45 -8.38
CA ALA A 95 -16.98 -16.46 -7.47
C ALA A 95 -17.26 -17.88 -7.97
N LEU A 96 -18.52 -18.16 -8.34
CA LEU A 96 -18.93 -19.44 -8.90
C LEU A 96 -18.18 -19.77 -10.19
N ALA A 97 -18.00 -18.78 -11.08
CA ALA A 97 -17.22 -18.98 -12.32
C ALA A 97 -15.73 -19.23 -12.07
N MET A 98 -15.20 -18.78 -10.93
CA MET A 98 -13.85 -19.07 -10.45
C MET A 98 -13.76 -20.39 -9.65
N GLY A 99 -14.87 -21.12 -9.46
CA GLY A 99 -14.92 -22.36 -8.69
C GLY A 99 -15.04 -22.17 -7.18
N VAL A 100 -15.34 -20.96 -6.70
CA VAL A 100 -15.62 -20.68 -5.29
C VAL A 100 -17.10 -20.93 -5.01
N ALA A 101 -17.38 -21.83 -4.08
CA ALA A 101 -18.75 -22.29 -3.81
C ALA A 101 -19.35 -21.75 -2.49
N HIS A 102 -18.53 -21.15 -1.62
CA HIS A 102 -18.94 -20.79 -0.27
C HIS A 102 -18.68 -19.31 0.05
N VAL A 103 -19.47 -18.78 0.97
CA VAL A 103 -19.30 -17.46 1.56
C VAL A 103 -19.51 -17.55 3.06
N GLU A 104 -18.66 -16.86 3.82
CA GLU A 104 -18.76 -16.67 5.25
C GLU A 104 -19.17 -15.22 5.53
N PHE A 105 -20.22 -15.04 6.32
CA PHE A 105 -20.68 -13.75 6.80
C PHE A 105 -20.28 -13.56 8.26
N ASP A 106 -19.71 -12.39 8.59
CA ASP A 106 -19.32 -12.00 9.95
C ASP A 106 -18.54 -13.10 10.70
N MET A 107 -17.61 -13.74 9.99
CA MET A 107 -16.78 -14.82 10.51
C MET A 107 -16.09 -14.39 11.82
N GLY A 108 -16.08 -15.29 12.80
CA GLY A 108 -15.49 -15.03 14.13
C GLY A 108 -16.46 -14.41 15.14
N SER A 109 -17.63 -13.93 14.71
CA SER A 109 -18.64 -13.36 15.62
C SER A 109 -19.74 -14.36 16.03
N GLU A 110 -20.52 -14.01 17.06
CA GLU A 110 -21.73 -14.76 17.44
C GLU A 110 -22.80 -14.78 16.34
N ASP A 111 -22.79 -13.78 15.45
CA ASP A 111 -23.69 -13.68 14.29
C ASP A 111 -23.15 -14.39 13.04
N SER A 112 -22.04 -15.13 13.16
CA SER A 112 -21.38 -15.78 12.03
C SER A 112 -22.33 -16.73 11.29
N PHE A 113 -22.36 -16.59 9.96
CA PHE A 113 -23.20 -17.41 9.10
C PHE A 113 -22.48 -17.78 7.80
N GLY A 114 -22.23 -19.07 7.59
CA GLY A 114 -21.64 -19.61 6.36
C GLY A 114 -22.67 -20.32 5.50
N CYS A 115 -22.62 -20.13 4.18
CA CYS A 115 -23.50 -20.87 3.27
C CYS A 115 -22.89 -21.09 1.88
N ASN A 116 -23.49 -22.03 1.14
CA ASN A 116 -23.20 -22.23 -0.27
C ASN A 116 -23.77 -21.06 -1.09
N ILE A 117 -22.97 -20.53 -2.02
CA ILE A 117 -23.33 -19.37 -2.85
C ILE A 117 -24.53 -19.68 -3.75
N GLN A 118 -24.63 -20.87 -4.35
CA GLN A 118 -25.80 -21.21 -5.18
C GLN A 118 -27.08 -21.22 -4.36
N TRP A 119 -27.03 -21.75 -3.14
CA TRP A 119 -28.16 -21.71 -2.22
C TRP A 119 -28.51 -20.27 -1.82
N PHE A 120 -27.52 -19.40 -1.55
CA PHE A 120 -27.76 -17.99 -1.28
C PHE A 120 -28.54 -17.31 -2.42
N LEU A 121 -28.14 -17.57 -3.67
CA LEU A 121 -28.81 -17.02 -4.85
C LEU A 121 -30.26 -17.52 -4.94
N GLN A 122 -30.48 -18.82 -4.74
CA GLN A 122 -31.82 -19.41 -4.75
C GLN A 122 -32.73 -18.84 -3.63
N ALA A 123 -32.19 -18.65 -2.43
CA ALA A 123 -32.92 -18.10 -1.29
C ALA A 123 -33.42 -16.66 -1.53
N ASN A 124 -32.75 -15.92 -2.40
CA ASN A 124 -33.06 -14.54 -2.79
C ASN A 124 -33.73 -14.41 -4.16
N ASP A 125 -34.16 -15.52 -4.77
CA ASP A 125 -34.73 -15.56 -6.13
C ASP A 125 -33.81 -14.94 -7.20
N LEU A 126 -32.49 -15.01 -6.97
CA LEU A 126 -31.45 -14.53 -7.88
C LEU A 126 -31.01 -15.64 -8.83
N LYS A 127 -30.70 -15.25 -10.07
CA LYS A 127 -30.14 -16.16 -11.06
C LYS A 127 -28.63 -16.01 -11.13
N GLN A 128 -27.96 -17.10 -11.49
CA GLN A 128 -26.58 -17.01 -11.94
C GLN A 128 -26.59 -16.39 -13.35
N ASP A 129 -26.21 -15.12 -13.44
CA ASP A 129 -26.19 -14.36 -14.69
C ASP A 129 -24.80 -14.39 -15.35
N ALA A 130 -24.68 -13.74 -16.50
CA ALA A 130 -23.41 -13.57 -17.20
C ALA A 130 -22.38 -12.85 -16.32
N VAL A 131 -21.19 -13.43 -16.24
CA VAL A 131 -20.06 -12.90 -15.47
C VAL A 131 -19.64 -11.55 -16.05
N SER A 132 -19.74 -10.48 -15.24
CA SER A 132 -19.36 -9.13 -15.63
C SER A 132 -18.02 -8.76 -15.01
N VAL A 133 -16.97 -8.73 -15.85
CA VAL A 133 -15.61 -8.37 -15.44
C VAL A 133 -15.18 -7.02 -16.01
N LEU A 134 -14.55 -6.20 -15.17
CA LEU A 134 -13.97 -4.93 -15.57
C LEU A 134 -12.61 -5.15 -16.24
N LEU A 135 -12.42 -4.50 -17.38
CA LEU A 135 -11.20 -4.55 -18.19
C LEU A 135 -10.47 -3.21 -18.13
N SER A 136 -9.14 -3.26 -18.18
CA SER A 136 -8.35 -2.08 -18.56
C SER A 136 -8.54 -1.77 -20.04
N GLU A 137 -8.15 -0.56 -20.46
CA GLU A 137 -8.19 -0.21 -21.89
C GLU A 137 -7.31 -1.13 -22.74
N GLU A 138 -6.16 -1.55 -22.22
CA GLU A 138 -5.25 -2.47 -22.91
C GLU A 138 -5.86 -3.86 -23.06
N GLU A 139 -6.50 -4.37 -22.01
CA GLU A 139 -7.21 -5.65 -22.07
C GLU A 139 -8.38 -5.58 -23.05
N MET A 140 -9.13 -4.48 -23.04
CA MET A 140 -10.22 -4.27 -23.98
C MET A 140 -9.71 -4.29 -25.42
N LYS A 141 -8.56 -3.65 -25.71
CA LYS A 141 -7.93 -3.70 -27.04
C LYS A 141 -7.57 -5.13 -27.47
N LYS A 142 -6.98 -5.92 -26.57
CA LYS A 142 -6.60 -7.33 -26.85
C LYS A 142 -7.81 -8.24 -27.07
N VAL A 143 -8.89 -8.01 -26.32
CA VAL A 143 -10.15 -8.74 -26.51
C VAL A 143 -10.77 -8.38 -27.86
N MET A 144 -10.79 -7.09 -28.21
CA MET A 144 -11.31 -6.63 -29.50
C MET A 144 -10.49 -7.14 -30.70
N SER A 145 -9.20 -7.42 -30.52
CA SER A 145 -8.35 -8.05 -31.55
C SER A 145 -8.42 -9.58 -31.57
N ASN A 146 -9.28 -10.21 -30.75
CA ASN A 146 -9.40 -11.67 -30.57
C ASN A 146 -8.10 -12.38 -30.15
N GLU A 147 -7.14 -11.65 -29.57
CA GLU A 147 -5.87 -12.21 -29.11
C GLU A 147 -5.99 -12.92 -27.76
N MET A 148 -7.06 -12.63 -27.00
CA MET A 148 -7.19 -13.08 -25.62
C MET A 148 -8.66 -13.29 -25.22
N GLY A 149 -8.95 -14.44 -24.61
CA GLY A 149 -10.19 -14.64 -23.86
C GLY A 149 -10.09 -14.01 -22.47
N ILE A 150 -11.20 -13.56 -21.90
CA ILE A 150 -11.19 -12.92 -20.57
C ILE A 150 -11.36 -14.00 -19.50
N PRO A 151 -10.35 -14.27 -18.64
CA PRO A 151 -10.52 -15.19 -17.54
C PRO A 151 -11.46 -14.60 -16.48
N ALA A 152 -12.27 -15.46 -15.84
CA ALA A 152 -13.06 -15.07 -14.69
C ALA A 152 -12.13 -14.60 -13.56
N ARG A 153 -12.38 -13.40 -13.05
CA ARG A 153 -11.63 -12.78 -11.97
C ARG A 153 -12.49 -11.76 -11.25
N MET A 154 -12.21 -11.54 -9.97
CA MET A 154 -12.90 -10.52 -9.19
C MET A 154 -12.62 -9.11 -9.71
N ASN A 155 -13.65 -8.28 -9.67
CA ASN A 155 -13.55 -6.87 -10.00
C ASN A 155 -12.80 -6.11 -8.89
N PRO A 156 -11.99 -5.09 -9.24
CA PRO A 156 -11.31 -4.28 -8.25
C PRO A 156 -12.32 -3.42 -7.46
N ILE A 157 -12.08 -3.33 -6.15
CA ILE A 157 -12.84 -2.57 -5.16
C ILE A 157 -11.87 -1.61 -4.48
N ASP A 158 -12.33 -0.39 -4.20
CA ASP A 158 -11.58 0.58 -3.42
C ASP A 158 -11.48 0.10 -1.96
N ILE A 159 -10.29 0.21 -1.38
CA ILE A 159 -10.05 0.00 0.05
C ILE A 159 -10.78 1.12 0.79
N TYR A 160 -11.65 0.74 1.71
CA TYR A 160 -12.51 1.66 2.44
C TYR A 160 -11.66 2.62 3.28
N GLN A 161 -11.97 3.92 3.19
CA GLN A 161 -11.25 5.00 3.87
C GLN A 161 -9.74 5.08 3.55
N PHE A 162 -9.31 4.52 2.42
CA PHE A 162 -7.91 4.59 2.04
C PHE A 162 -7.46 6.01 1.68
N SER A 163 -6.37 6.44 2.30
CA SER A 163 -5.54 7.55 1.86
C SER A 163 -4.09 7.10 1.91
N ASN A 164 -3.31 7.37 0.87
CA ASN A 164 -1.88 7.10 0.90
C ASN A 164 -1.18 8.18 1.78
N PRO A 165 -0.66 7.82 2.96
CA PRO A 165 -0.09 8.80 3.90
C PRO A 165 1.25 9.37 3.44
N TYR A 166 1.89 8.78 2.42
CA TYR A 166 3.21 9.19 1.91
C TYR A 166 3.13 10.09 0.68
N LYS A 167 1.93 10.25 0.11
CA LYS A 167 1.73 11.13 -1.03
C LYS A 167 1.66 12.59 -0.55
N VAL A 168 2.70 13.36 -0.84
CA VAL A 168 2.71 14.81 -0.61
C VAL A 168 1.74 15.51 -1.58
N SER A 169 0.80 16.29 -1.06
CA SER A 169 -0.13 17.09 -1.89
C SER A 169 0.59 18.25 -2.57
N GLU A 170 0.00 18.86 -3.60
CA GLU A 170 0.61 20.00 -4.29
C GLU A 170 0.75 21.23 -3.38
N GLU A 171 -0.26 21.49 -2.55
CA GLU A 171 -0.24 22.57 -1.57
C GLU A 171 0.86 22.33 -0.53
N ARG A 172 0.96 21.10 -0.05
CA ARG A 172 1.96 20.73 0.95
C ARG A 172 3.37 20.75 0.37
N ALA A 173 3.55 20.25 -0.85
CA ALA A 173 4.82 20.32 -1.58
C ALA A 173 5.30 21.77 -1.73
N SER A 174 4.39 22.68 -2.09
CA SER A 174 4.71 24.11 -2.22
C SER A 174 5.15 24.73 -0.89
N ALA A 175 4.45 24.41 0.20
CA ALA A 175 4.81 24.89 1.54
C ALA A 175 6.20 24.39 1.99
N ILE A 176 6.51 23.12 1.78
CA ILE A 176 7.79 22.55 2.22
C ILE A 176 8.94 23.04 1.32
N ILE A 177 8.71 23.18 0.01
CA ILE A 177 9.70 23.78 -0.90
C ILE A 177 10.00 25.23 -0.48
N HIS A 178 9.02 25.97 0.01
CA HIS A 178 9.25 27.31 0.55
C HIS A 178 10.21 27.30 1.76
N HIS A 179 10.28 26.23 2.56
CA HIS A 179 11.26 26.08 3.64
C HIS A 179 12.72 26.04 3.16
N ILE A 180 12.96 25.62 1.90
CA ILE A 180 14.30 25.69 1.29
C ILE A 180 14.74 27.15 1.11
N PHE A 181 13.78 28.02 0.76
CA PHE A 181 14.03 29.41 0.37
C PHE A 181 13.73 30.43 1.45
N THR A 182 13.02 30.04 2.51
CA THR A 182 12.86 30.84 3.73
C THR A 182 14.15 30.77 4.55
N ALA A 183 15.16 31.35 3.93
CA ALA A 183 16.48 31.67 4.43
C ALA A 183 16.69 33.19 4.42
N GLU A 184 15.62 33.99 4.23
CA GLU A 184 15.72 35.43 3.99
C GLU A 184 16.28 36.24 5.17
N GLU A 185 16.52 35.64 6.35
CA GLU A 185 16.95 36.37 7.57
C GLU A 185 18.11 35.73 8.37
N GLY A 186 19.00 34.96 7.74
CA GLY A 186 20.24 34.50 8.41
C GLY A 186 20.09 33.25 9.28
N ALA A 187 19.19 32.34 8.90
CA ALA A 187 18.99 31.07 9.58
C ALA A 187 20.30 30.24 9.66
N THR A 188 20.59 29.77 10.86
CA THR A 188 21.71 28.91 11.21
C THR A 188 21.49 27.47 10.74
N TYR A 189 22.55 26.67 10.70
CA TYR A 189 22.46 25.23 10.42
C TYR A 189 21.46 24.52 11.36
N GLY A 190 21.41 24.92 12.63
CA GLY A 190 20.50 24.36 13.63
C GLY A 190 19.03 24.63 13.31
N GLU A 191 18.68 25.86 12.91
CA GLU A 191 17.28 26.21 12.59
C GLU A 191 16.75 25.46 11.35
N PHE A 192 17.61 25.19 10.36
CA PHE A 192 17.27 24.29 9.25
C PHE A 192 17.08 22.86 9.74
N TYR A 193 17.98 22.37 10.60
CA TYR A 193 17.86 21.03 11.16
C TYR A 193 16.54 20.88 11.93
N ASP A 194 16.20 21.80 12.83
CA ASP A 194 14.98 21.76 13.62
C ASP A 194 13.73 21.80 12.71
N THR A 195 13.76 22.57 11.61
CA THR A 195 12.66 22.59 10.64
C THR A 195 12.44 21.21 10.02
N PHE A 196 13.47 20.58 9.48
CA PHE A 196 13.33 19.29 8.81
C PHE A 196 13.22 18.11 9.80
N TYR A 197 13.78 18.22 11.00
CA TYR A 197 13.70 17.19 12.03
C TYR A 197 12.36 17.23 12.77
N GLU A 198 11.89 18.41 13.21
CA GLU A 198 10.72 18.52 14.08
C GLU A 198 9.41 18.81 13.34
N LYS A 199 9.43 19.60 12.25
CA LYS A 199 8.20 20.06 11.58
C LYS A 199 7.80 19.22 10.39
N GLU A 200 8.77 18.75 9.61
CA GLU A 200 8.52 17.92 8.45
C GLU A 200 8.49 16.44 8.82
N THR A 201 7.77 15.63 8.06
CA THR A 201 7.78 14.16 8.22
C THR A 201 8.91 13.53 7.41
N LEU A 202 9.21 12.25 7.68
CA LEU A 202 10.25 11.50 6.97
C LEU A 202 10.04 11.48 5.45
N HIS A 203 8.78 11.27 5.01
CA HIS A 203 8.46 11.20 3.58
C HIS A 203 8.50 12.58 2.90
N GLU A 204 8.12 13.64 3.61
CA GLU A 204 8.26 15.02 3.16
C GLU A 204 9.75 15.39 2.97
N ASN A 205 10.61 15.01 3.90
CA ASN A 205 12.06 15.17 3.77
C ASN A 205 12.63 14.42 2.56
N CYS A 206 12.18 13.17 2.33
CA CYS A 206 12.57 12.40 1.14
C CYS A 206 12.10 13.08 -0.15
N PHE A 207 10.89 13.64 -0.16
CA PHE A 207 10.37 14.41 -1.30
C PHE A 207 11.23 15.64 -1.60
N VAL A 208 11.55 16.45 -0.58
CA VAL A 208 12.35 17.68 -0.74
C VAL A 208 13.75 17.37 -1.22
N ALA A 209 14.41 16.37 -0.64
CA ALA A 209 15.75 15.96 -1.07
C ALA A 209 15.74 15.48 -2.52
N ASN A 210 14.74 14.70 -2.93
CA ASN A 210 14.57 14.29 -4.32
C ASN A 210 14.38 15.52 -5.23
N TYR A 211 13.57 16.50 -4.83
CA TYR A 211 13.33 17.74 -5.57
C TYR A 211 14.61 18.59 -5.71
N LEU A 212 15.39 18.74 -4.64
CA LEU A 212 16.69 19.43 -4.65
C LEU A 212 17.63 18.82 -5.70
N ASN A 213 17.79 17.49 -5.66
CA ASN A 213 18.74 16.78 -6.51
C ASN A 213 18.30 16.67 -7.98
N THR A 214 16.99 16.53 -8.24
CA THR A 214 16.48 16.30 -9.60
C THR A 214 16.02 17.58 -10.30
N LYS A 215 15.74 18.66 -9.56
CA LYS A 215 15.25 19.94 -10.11
C LYS A 215 16.15 21.11 -9.78
N LEU A 216 16.27 21.49 -8.51
CA LEU A 216 16.88 22.77 -8.12
C LEU A 216 18.38 22.84 -8.42
N ILE A 217 19.16 21.83 -8.03
CA ILE A 217 20.60 21.79 -8.29
C ILE A 217 20.88 21.76 -9.80
N PRO A 218 20.28 20.85 -10.61
CA PRO A 218 20.46 20.88 -12.06
C PRO A 218 20.09 22.21 -12.70
N MET A 219 18.99 22.84 -12.28
CA MET A 219 18.58 24.16 -12.80
C MET A 219 19.58 25.27 -12.44
N ALA A 220 20.12 25.27 -11.22
CA ALA A 220 21.14 26.25 -10.81
C ALA A 220 22.45 26.05 -11.57
N MET A 221 22.87 24.80 -11.81
CA MET A 221 24.03 24.49 -12.65
C MET A 221 23.84 24.98 -14.09
N GLN A 222 22.67 24.72 -14.69
CA GLN A 222 22.34 25.20 -16.05
C GLN A 222 22.30 26.73 -16.15
N LYS A 223 21.95 27.42 -15.06
CA LYS A 223 21.94 28.89 -14.97
C LYS A 223 23.27 29.47 -14.50
N GLU A 224 24.31 28.66 -14.36
CA GLU A 224 25.65 29.06 -13.91
C GLU A 224 25.64 29.82 -12.58
N LYS A 225 24.83 29.35 -11.63
CA LYS A 225 24.72 29.93 -10.27
C LYS A 225 25.41 29.06 -9.22
N PRO A 226 26.73 29.18 -9.03
CA PRO A 226 27.47 28.31 -8.11
C PRO A 226 27.06 28.48 -6.64
N GLU A 227 26.66 29.67 -6.21
CA GLU A 227 26.22 29.92 -4.83
C GLU A 227 24.89 29.25 -4.51
N ASP A 228 23.93 29.25 -5.44
CA ASP A 228 22.67 28.52 -5.32
C ASP A 228 22.94 27.01 -5.22
N VAL A 229 23.86 26.46 -6.04
CA VAL A 229 24.24 25.04 -5.98
C VAL A 229 24.82 24.68 -4.61
N GLU A 230 25.72 25.49 -4.07
CA GLU A 230 26.32 25.24 -2.76
C GLU A 230 25.28 25.36 -1.63
N GLY A 231 24.41 26.37 -1.69
CA GLY A 231 23.30 26.53 -0.75
C GLY A 231 22.37 25.32 -0.74
N PHE A 232 21.94 24.85 -1.91
CA PHE A 232 21.09 23.67 -2.02
C PHE A 232 21.75 22.38 -1.54
N ARG A 233 23.06 22.21 -1.78
CA ARG A 233 23.81 21.06 -1.24
C ARG A 233 23.88 21.09 0.28
N LYS A 234 24.13 22.26 0.86
CA LYS A 234 24.13 22.44 2.33
C LYS A 234 22.77 22.10 2.93
N VAL A 235 21.67 22.56 2.33
CA VAL A 235 20.31 22.18 2.75
C VAL A 235 20.11 20.67 2.64
N ASN A 236 20.51 20.05 1.52
CA ASN A 236 20.40 18.60 1.34
C ASN A 236 21.18 17.82 2.42
N SER A 237 22.37 18.27 2.81
CA SER A 237 23.15 17.65 3.90
C SER A 237 22.44 17.75 5.27
N VAL A 238 21.75 18.87 5.55
CA VAL A 238 20.93 19.00 6.77
C VAL A 238 19.77 18.00 6.75
N ILE A 239 19.07 17.87 5.62
CA ILE A 239 17.96 16.94 5.46
C ILE A 239 18.46 15.49 5.61
N GLN A 240 19.62 15.13 5.04
CA GLN A 240 20.22 13.80 5.23
C GLN A 240 20.43 13.47 6.70
N LEU A 241 20.97 14.40 7.50
CA LEU A 241 21.17 14.21 8.93
C LEU A 241 19.84 14.07 9.68
N ALA A 242 18.84 14.90 9.36
CA ALA A 242 17.51 14.81 9.96
C ALA A 242 16.84 13.46 9.66
N VAL A 243 16.88 13.01 8.41
CA VAL A 243 16.37 11.69 7.99
C VAL A 243 17.10 10.56 8.71
N TRP A 244 18.44 10.60 8.76
CA TRP A 244 19.24 9.57 9.43
C TRP A 244 18.87 9.42 10.92
N ASN A 245 18.69 10.56 11.60
CA ASN A 245 18.38 10.57 13.03
C ASN A 245 16.97 10.04 13.32
N ARG A 246 16.02 10.24 12.38
CA ARG A 246 14.61 9.81 12.52
C ARG A 246 14.28 8.46 11.92
N LEU A 247 15.19 7.87 11.13
CA LEU A 247 14.91 6.69 10.32
C LEU A 247 14.26 5.54 11.12
N PHE A 248 14.69 5.33 12.36
CA PHE A 248 14.21 4.25 13.24
C PHE A 248 13.12 4.69 14.24
N GLU A 249 12.53 5.88 14.09
CA GLU A 249 11.31 6.27 14.83
C GLU A 249 10.09 5.44 14.38
N GLN A 250 10.18 4.85 13.18
CA GLN A 250 9.21 3.92 12.62
C GLN A 250 9.88 2.60 12.20
N GLY A 251 9.09 1.59 11.86
CA GLY A 251 9.61 0.34 11.31
C GLY A 251 10.26 0.58 9.95
N VAL A 252 11.48 0.07 9.76
CA VAL A 252 12.18 0.15 8.47
C VAL A 252 12.51 -1.22 7.92
N PHE A 253 12.66 -1.28 6.61
CA PHE A 253 12.78 -2.51 5.85
C PHE A 253 13.93 -2.40 4.86
N THR A 254 14.68 -3.48 4.67
CA THR A 254 15.56 -3.63 3.52
C THR A 254 14.89 -4.45 2.44
N LEU A 255 15.41 -4.31 1.22
CA LEU A 255 14.94 -5.06 0.07
C LEU A 255 15.76 -6.31 -0.14
N THR A 256 15.08 -7.43 -0.35
CA THR A 256 15.67 -8.70 -0.76
C THR A 256 15.05 -9.11 -2.10
N ASP A 257 15.86 -9.52 -3.07
CA ASP A 257 15.33 -10.04 -4.33
C ASP A 257 14.53 -11.33 -4.07
N ARG A 258 13.31 -11.41 -4.62
CA ARG A 258 12.40 -12.52 -4.32
C ARG A 258 12.85 -13.83 -4.99
N GLU A 259 13.60 -13.76 -6.09
CA GLU A 259 14.09 -14.94 -6.80
C GLU A 259 15.38 -15.45 -6.18
N THR A 260 16.33 -14.56 -5.87
CA THR A 260 17.65 -14.98 -5.36
C THR A 260 17.72 -15.06 -3.84
N GLY A 261 16.85 -14.33 -3.13
CA GLY A 261 16.93 -14.18 -1.67
C GLY A 261 18.10 -13.29 -1.21
N GLU A 262 18.78 -12.61 -2.13
CA GLU A 262 19.92 -11.75 -1.79
C GLU A 262 19.47 -10.33 -1.47
N LEU A 263 20.19 -9.67 -0.55
CA LEU A 263 20.00 -8.25 -0.26
C LEU A 263 20.17 -7.44 -1.55
N TYR A 264 19.21 -6.58 -1.85
CA TYR A 264 19.29 -5.68 -2.98
C TYR A 264 20.26 -4.53 -2.67
N VAL A 265 21.35 -4.50 -3.44
CA VAL A 265 22.35 -3.43 -3.45
C VAL A 265 22.49 -2.96 -4.89
N ASN A 266 22.38 -1.65 -5.12
CA ASN A 266 22.61 -1.06 -6.43
C ASN A 266 23.51 0.16 -6.31
N ASP A 267 24.50 0.28 -7.19
CA ASP A 267 25.50 1.36 -7.18
C ASP A 267 26.09 1.63 -5.79
N ASN A 268 26.62 0.61 -5.12
CA ASN A 268 27.14 0.68 -3.74
C ASN A 268 26.14 1.23 -2.71
N SER A 269 24.84 1.16 -2.99
CA SER A 269 23.78 1.71 -2.14
C SER A 269 22.85 0.62 -1.64
N ILE A 270 22.60 0.63 -0.32
CA ILE A 270 21.55 -0.20 0.28
C ILE A 270 20.25 0.61 0.32
N TYR A 271 19.14 -0.04 -0.05
CA TYR A 271 17.82 0.56 -0.02
C TYR A 271 17.15 0.25 1.32
N VAL A 272 16.70 1.31 2.00
CA VAL A 272 15.99 1.26 3.27
C VAL A 272 14.63 1.93 3.08
N LEU A 273 13.59 1.16 3.35
CA LEU A 273 12.21 1.57 3.18
C LEU A 273 11.62 1.88 4.53
N TYR A 274 10.95 3.02 4.66
CA TYR A 274 10.35 3.42 5.93
C TYR A 274 8.88 2.97 6.06
N THR A 275 8.35 2.23 5.10
CA THR A 275 7.00 1.69 5.12
C THR A 275 6.97 0.33 4.42
N ASP A 276 6.05 -0.54 4.83
CA ASP A 276 5.71 -1.78 4.12
C ASP A 276 4.43 -1.67 3.27
N LEU A 277 3.85 -0.47 3.17
CA LEU A 277 2.62 -0.22 2.41
C LEU A 277 2.69 -0.76 0.97
N PHE A 278 3.86 -0.73 0.35
CA PHE A 278 4.07 -1.16 -1.04
C PHE A 278 4.74 -2.53 -1.18
N LYS A 279 4.80 -3.34 -0.12
CA LYS A 279 5.51 -4.64 -0.07
C LYS A 279 5.15 -5.60 -1.21
N TYR A 280 3.88 -5.64 -1.63
CA TYR A 280 3.42 -6.51 -2.71
C TYR A 280 3.52 -5.88 -4.11
N MET A 281 3.92 -4.62 -4.19
CA MET A 281 4.04 -3.86 -5.44
C MET A 281 5.48 -3.91 -5.95
N GLY A 282 5.89 -5.08 -6.44
CA GLY A 282 7.20 -5.25 -7.07
C GLY A 282 7.77 -6.66 -6.93
N LYS A 283 9.06 -6.77 -7.27
CA LYS A 283 9.81 -8.03 -7.29
C LYS A 283 10.64 -8.30 -6.03
N PHE A 284 10.55 -7.42 -5.04
CA PHE A 284 11.33 -7.54 -3.81
C PHE A 284 10.46 -8.02 -2.65
N ASN A 285 11.12 -8.68 -1.69
CA ASN A 285 10.59 -8.91 -0.36
C ASN A 285 11.13 -7.85 0.59
N TYR A 286 10.34 -7.52 1.61
CA TYR A 286 10.69 -6.52 2.61
C TYR A 286 11.13 -7.25 3.86
N SER A 287 12.36 -6.98 4.30
CA SER A 287 12.98 -7.57 5.49
C SER A 287 13.08 -6.50 6.56
N ARG A 288 12.31 -6.64 7.65
CA ARG A 288 12.31 -5.65 8.73
C ARG A 288 13.66 -5.60 9.42
N LEU A 289 14.16 -4.39 9.67
CA LEU A 289 15.28 -4.14 10.55
C LEU A 289 14.79 -3.77 11.95
N ASN A 290 15.49 -4.24 12.98
CA ASN A 290 15.09 -3.99 14.37
C ASN A 290 15.85 -2.81 14.96
N SER A 291 17.03 -2.48 14.43
CA SER A 291 17.87 -1.41 14.98
C SER A 291 18.77 -0.74 13.94
N ARG A 292 19.26 0.46 14.27
CA ARG A 292 20.30 1.16 13.51
C ARG A 292 21.60 0.34 13.42
N ASN A 293 21.92 -0.45 14.45
CA ASN A 293 23.10 -1.31 14.44
C ASN A 293 22.99 -2.42 13.40
N ASP A 294 21.79 -2.98 13.20
CA ASP A 294 21.54 -3.99 12.16
C ASP A 294 21.83 -3.40 10.78
N LEU A 295 21.40 -2.15 10.55
CA LEU A 295 21.66 -1.43 9.30
C LEU A 295 23.16 -1.18 9.11
N LEU A 296 23.85 -0.66 10.13
CA LEU A 296 25.30 -0.40 10.06
C LEU A 296 26.10 -1.68 9.81
N GLN A 297 25.69 -2.80 10.41
CA GLN A 297 26.28 -4.11 10.15
C GLN A 297 26.09 -4.52 8.67
N LEU A 298 24.88 -4.38 8.12
CA LEU A 298 24.60 -4.69 6.72
C LEU A 298 25.43 -3.80 5.77
N ILE A 299 25.54 -2.50 6.05
CA ILE A 299 26.39 -1.57 5.29
C ILE A 299 27.82 -2.07 5.25
N LYS A 300 28.37 -2.45 6.41
CA LYS A 300 29.75 -2.94 6.53
C LYS A 300 29.95 -4.27 5.80
N GLU A 301 29.05 -5.22 5.96
CA GLU A 301 29.12 -6.54 5.31
C GLU A 301 29.06 -6.45 3.79
N ARG A 302 28.32 -5.46 3.26
CA ARG A 302 28.13 -5.27 1.82
C ARG A 302 29.07 -4.24 1.20
N GLY A 303 29.89 -3.57 2.00
CA GLY A 303 30.77 -2.50 1.55
C GLY A 303 30.00 -1.35 0.90
N ALA A 304 28.79 -1.07 1.38
CA ALA A 304 27.98 0.02 0.83
C ALA A 304 28.55 1.37 1.27
N GLU A 305 28.56 2.33 0.35
CA GLU A 305 29.04 3.70 0.58
C GLU A 305 27.87 4.68 0.75
N ARG A 306 26.66 4.25 0.36
CA ARG A 306 25.46 5.08 0.31
C ARG A 306 24.25 4.33 0.87
N LEU A 307 23.29 5.09 1.38
CA LEU A 307 21.97 4.60 1.74
C LEU A 307 20.92 5.33 0.92
N VAL A 308 19.98 4.59 0.34
CA VAL A 308 18.78 5.17 -0.28
C VAL A 308 17.62 4.96 0.67
N VAL A 309 17.10 6.05 1.24
CA VAL A 309 15.91 6.01 2.09
C VAL A 309 14.69 6.42 1.25
N THR A 310 13.64 5.60 1.22
CA THR A 310 12.47 5.83 0.34
C THR A 310 11.20 5.15 0.86
N ASP A 311 10.03 5.56 0.38
CA ASP A 311 8.80 4.77 0.48
C ASP A 311 8.66 3.73 -0.65
N GLY A 312 9.49 3.85 -1.69
CA GLY A 312 9.40 3.10 -2.93
C GLY A 312 8.95 3.99 -4.09
N PRO A 313 7.65 4.35 -4.19
CA PRO A 313 7.11 4.95 -5.40
C PRO A 313 7.29 6.47 -5.56
N TYR A 314 7.43 7.27 -4.49
CA TYR A 314 7.33 8.73 -4.61
C TYR A 314 8.63 9.48 -4.35
N GLY A 315 9.22 9.30 -3.16
CA GLY A 315 10.30 10.15 -2.67
C GLY A 315 11.50 9.32 -2.23
N MET A 316 12.71 9.79 -2.56
CA MET A 316 13.93 9.19 -2.07
C MET A 316 14.98 10.22 -1.70
N ILE A 317 15.80 9.86 -0.71
CA ILE A 317 17.01 10.59 -0.36
C ILE A 317 18.19 9.64 -0.37
N VAL A 318 19.31 10.11 -0.92
CA VAL A 318 20.60 9.44 -0.81
C VAL A 318 21.32 10.04 0.39
N ILE A 319 21.60 9.22 1.39
CA ILE A 319 22.43 9.59 2.53
C ILE A 319 23.85 9.12 2.21
N GLU A 320 24.80 10.04 2.34
CA GLU A 320 26.22 9.78 2.12
C GLU A 320 26.91 9.23 3.37
N LYS A 321 27.99 8.47 3.16
CA LYS A 321 28.77 7.82 4.21
C LYS A 321 29.14 8.72 5.39
N SER A 322 29.50 9.97 5.09
CA SER A 322 29.90 10.97 6.09
C SER A 322 28.83 11.29 7.12
N VAL A 323 27.56 10.94 6.86
CA VAL A 323 26.45 11.19 7.81
C VAL A 323 26.42 10.17 8.94
N TRP A 324 26.89 8.94 8.71
CA TRP A 324 26.85 7.86 9.72
C TRP A 324 28.21 7.31 10.13
N GLU A 325 29.31 7.73 9.50
CA GLU A 325 30.65 7.34 9.96
C GLU A 325 31.00 7.89 11.36
N ASP A 326 30.36 8.99 11.75
CA ASP A 326 30.56 9.65 13.06
C ASP A 326 29.46 9.30 14.09
N ALA A 327 28.52 8.40 13.74
CA ALA A 327 27.33 8.05 14.55
C ALA A 327 27.51 6.76 15.36
#